data_AF-A0A1V5BA95-F1
#
_entry.id   AF-A0A1V5BA95-F1
#
_cell.length_a   1.000
_cell.length_b   1.000
_cell.length_c   1.000
_cell.angle_alpha   90.00
_cell.angle_beta   90.00
_cell.angle_gamma   90.00
#
_symmetry.space_group_name_H-M   'P 1'
#
loop_
_entity.id
_entity.type
_entity.pdbx_description
1 polymer ?
#
loop_
_entity_poly.entity_id
_entity_poly.type
_entity_poly.pdbx_seq_one_letter_code
_entity_poly.pdbx_strand_id
1 'polypeptide(L)' 'MSRIILSDRGSFLGKSGEQFRITRKDETDVLVPARKVEQIMVLGSGISPIGCRRDGG' A
#
# COMPACT_ATOMS: atom_id res chain seq x y z
N MET A 1 -1.38 -5.04 -16.14
CA MET A 1 -1.75 -5.55 -14.81
C MET A 1 -0.60 -5.38 -13.86
N SER A 2 -0.87 -5.19 -12.56
CA SER A 2 0.13 -4.84 -11.56
C SER A 2 0.04 -5.74 -10.34
N ARG A 3 1.21 -6.14 -9.81
CA ARG A 3 1.36 -6.81 -8.52
C ARG A 3 2.10 -5.87 -7.57
N ILE A 4 1.59 -5.71 -6.35
CA ILE A 4 2.27 -4.94 -5.30
C ILE A 4 3.08 -5.92 -4.45
N ILE A 5 4.38 -5.67 -4.33
CA ILE A 5 5.29 -6.44 -3.47
C ILE A 5 5.87 -5.47 -2.44
N LEU A 6 5.68 -5.76 -1.16
CA LEU A 6 6.24 -5.02 -0.05
C LEU A 6 7.25 -5.94 0.65
N SER A 7 8.54 -5.64 0.54
CA SER A 7 9.62 -6.44 1.14
C SER A 7 10.34 -5.73 2.29
N ASP A 8 10.23 -4.40 2.33
CA ASP A 8 11.15 -3.59 3.14
C ASP A 8 10.47 -3.08 4.41
N ARG A 9 11.22 -3.12 5.53
CA ARG A 9 10.77 -2.53 6.80
C ARG A 9 10.52 -1.03 6.63
N GLY A 10 9.39 -0.55 7.15
CA GLY A 10 9.00 0.86 7.02
C GLY A 10 8.27 1.20 5.71
N SER A 11 7.92 0.20 4.90
CA SER A 11 6.92 0.36 3.84
C SER A 11 5.51 0.32 4.44
N PHE A 12 4.67 1.27 4.05
CA PHE A 12 3.27 1.36 4.45
C PHE A 12 2.37 1.24 3.24
N LEU A 13 1.34 0.40 3.35
CA LEU A 13 0.29 0.30 2.35
C LEU A 13 -1.01 0.85 2.94
N GLY A 14 -1.50 1.92 2.32
CA GLY A 14 -2.81 2.49 2.58
C GLY A 14 -3.70 2.43 1.34
N LYS A 15 -4.99 2.70 1.54
CA LYS A 15 -5.96 2.90 0.45
C LYS A 15 -6.49 4.34 0.53
N SER A 16 -6.52 5.03 -0.61
CA SER A 16 -7.11 6.37 -0.75
C SER A 16 -8.01 6.37 -1.97
N GLY A 17 -9.33 6.44 -1.74
CA GLY A 17 -10.33 6.31 -2.81
C GLY A 17 -10.19 4.99 -3.59
N GLU A 18 -10.03 5.09 -4.91
CA GLU A 18 -9.84 3.94 -5.81
C GLU A 18 -8.37 3.54 -6.01
N GLN A 19 -7.45 4.04 -5.17
CA GLN A 19 -6.01 3.80 -5.33
C GLN A 19 -5.42 3.21 -4.06
N PHE A 20 -4.44 2.33 -4.23
CA PHE A 20 -3.48 1.97 -3.20
C PHE A 20 -2.38 3.02 -3.16
N ARG A 21 -2.00 3.43 -1.96
CA ARG A 21 -0.89 4.33 -1.68
C ARG A 21 0.20 3.53 -0.97
N ILE A 22 1.39 3.50 -1.55
CA ILE A 22 2.57 2.88 -0.97
C ILE A 22 3.50 4.01 -0.55
N THR A 23 3.73 4.13 0.76
CA THR A 23 4.63 5.13 1.33
C THR A 23 5.85 4.41 1.87
N ARG A 24 7.03 4.95 1.55
CA ARG A 24 8.32 4.46 2.04
C ARG A 24 9.10 5.62 2.60
N LYS A 25 9.88 5.35 3.64
CA LYS A 25 10.70 6.39 4.27
C LYS A 25 11.69 6.94 3.23
N ASP A 26 11.76 8.26 3.12
CA ASP A 26 12.70 8.96 2.24
C ASP A 26 12.50 8.69 0.72
N GLU A 27 11.38 8.09 0.32
CA GLU A 27 10.99 7.90 -1.08
C GLU A 27 9.66 8.61 -1.39
N THR A 28 9.39 8.83 -2.68
CA THR A 28 8.11 9.40 -3.12
C THR A 28 7.00 8.36 -3.02
N ASP A 29 5.82 8.80 -2.58
CA ASP A 29 4.62 7.96 -2.55
C ASP A 29 4.29 7.38 -3.94
N VAL A 30 4.00 6.08 -3.97
CA VAL A 30 3.54 5.40 -5.18
C VAL A 30 2.02 5.19 -5.10
N LEU A 31 1.31 5.69 -6.10
CA LEU A 31 -0.15 5.52 -6.24
C LEU A 31 -0.45 4.48 -7.32
N VAL A 32 -1.18 3.43 -6.95
CA VAL A 32 -1.55 2.34 -7.86
C VAL A 32 -3.08 2.20 -7.90
N PRO A 33 -3.74 2.34 -9.07
CA PRO A 33 -5.18 2.14 -9.17
C PRO A 33 -5.59 0.73 -8.74
N ALA A 34 -6.52 0.62 -7.79
CA ALA A 34 -6.92 -0.65 -7.19
C ALA A 34 -7.47 -1.65 -8.21
N ARG A 35 -8.22 -1.16 -9.21
CA ARG A 35 -8.73 -1.97 -10.33
C ARG A 35 -7.66 -2.63 -11.20
N LYS A 36 -6.41 -2.17 -11.11
CA LYS A 36 -5.27 -2.71 -11.86
C LYS A 36 -4.41 -3.66 -11.01
N VAL A 37 -4.72 -3.80 -9.72
CA VAL A 37 -3.97 -4.65 -8.79
C VAL A 37 -4.65 -6.00 -8.67
N GLU A 38 -3.93 -7.04 -9.11
CA GLU A 38 -4.43 -8.42 -9.03
C GLU A 38 -3.98 -9.10 -7.74
N GLN A 39 -2.84 -8.68 -7.19
CA GLN A 39 -2.27 -9.31 -6.01
C GLN A 39 -1.39 -8.34 -5.22
N ILE A 40 -1.46 -8.47 -3.90
CA ILE A 40 -0.61 -7.77 -2.93
C ILE A 40 0.13 -8.84 -2.13
N MET A 41 1.44 -8.77 -2.11
CA MET A 41 2.31 -9.72 -1.41
C MET A 41 3.21 -8.97 -0.42
N VAL A 42 3.20 -9.42 0.83
CA VAL A 42 3.95 -8.82 1.94
C VAL A 42 5.01 -9.82 2.38
N LEU A 43 6.28 -9.48 2.13
CA LEU A 43 7.45 -10.32 2.35
C LEU A 43 8.34 -9.68 3.42
N GLY A 44 7.95 -9.73 4.69
CA GLY A 44 8.79 -9.22 5.78
C GLY A 44 8.04 -8.99 7.08
N SER A 45 8.78 -8.98 8.19
CA SER A 45 8.28 -8.57 9.51
C SER A 45 8.56 -7.08 9.74
N GLY A 46 7.50 -6.29 9.93
CA GLY A 46 7.58 -4.82 10.07
C GLY A 46 6.88 -4.01 8.97
N ILE A 47 6.03 -4.67 8.17
CA ILE A 47 5.12 -4.01 7.22
C ILE A 47 3.75 -3.96 7.88
N SER A 48 3.28 -2.75 8.17
CA SER A 48 1.97 -2.54 8.78
C SER A 48 0.93 -2.29 7.69
N PRO A 49 -0.02 -3.20 7.45
CA PRO A 49 -1.21 -2.85 6.69
C PRO A 49 -1.99 -1.85 7.53
N ILE A 50 -1.90 -0.56 7.20
CA ILE A 50 -2.77 0.42 7.82
C ILE A 50 -4.16 0.18 7.24
N GLY A 51 -5.00 -0.44 8.06
CA GLY A 51 -6.41 -0.63 7.77
C GLY A 51 -7.02 0.71 7.38
N CYS A 52 -7.82 0.68 6.33
CA CYS A 52 -8.64 1.80 5.89
C CYS A 52 -9.23 2.49 7.12
N ARG A 53 -8.76 3.69 7.48
CA ARG A 53 -9.61 4.55 8.31
C ARG A 53 -10.85 4.78 7.45
N ARG A 54 -11.97 4.18 7.89
CA ARG A 54 -13.29 4.60 7.45
C ARG A 54 -13.32 6.08 7.80
N ASP A 55 -13.31 6.95 6.80
CA ASP A 55 -13.65 8.35 6.99
C ASP A 55 -14.98 8.35 7.74
N GLY A 56 -14.92 8.65 9.03
CA GLY A 56 -16.10 8.85 9.85
C GLY A 56 -16.80 10.10 9.35
N GLY A 57 -18.11 10.00 9.19
CA GLY A 57 -18.97 11.15 8.94
C GLY A 57 -18.99 12.15 10.10
#